data_AF-A0AAU7DHQ1-F1
#
_entry.id   AF-A0AAU7DHQ1-F1
#
_cell.length_a   1.000
_cell.length_b   1.000
_cell.length_c   1.000
_cell.angle_alpha   90.00
_cell.angle_beta   90.00
_cell.angle_gamma   90.00
#
_symmetry.space_group_name_H-M   'P 1'
#
loop_
_entity.id
_entity.type
_entity.pdbx_description
1 polymer ?
#
loop_
_entity_poly.entity_id
_entity_poly.type
_entity_poly.pdbx_seq_one_letter_code
_entity_poly.pdbx_strand_id
1 'polypeptide(L)'
;MPTQCKLCGLHIPDGVQSCMMCGNKNLAVVAAGETITPSLPGVKSLAGPGQAALSKWLWVVAISLVVAPILRVMSIITFEIPTLFSDQIQANTQRHPGLPEFLYFEIGVNILLVASAIVLNFLFYARSRRFPIWMVSYVSVTVLFRVATTSVINSMFPDKDMTRIYVELVRMLIWAGALIPYLLTSSDVKKRFVN
;
A
#
# COMPACT_ATOMS: atom_id res chain seq x y z
N MET A 1 -11.48 25.97 -50.02
CA MET A 1 -11.02 26.45 -48.68
C MET A 1 -10.55 25.21 -47.96
N PRO A 2 -9.33 25.16 -47.40
CA PRO A 2 -8.80 23.93 -46.83
C PRO A 2 -9.76 23.37 -45.77
N THR A 3 -10.24 22.15 -45.98
CA THR A 3 -11.13 21.46 -45.05
C THR A 3 -10.38 20.36 -44.34
N GLN A 4 -10.67 20.15 -43.06
CA GLN A 4 -10.08 19.08 -42.26
C GLN A 4 -11.16 18.20 -41.64
N CYS A 5 -10.87 16.91 -41.49
CA CYS A 5 -11.79 16.02 -40.80
C CYS A 5 -11.81 16.32 -39.29
N LYS A 6 -12.98 16.58 -38.70
CA LYS A 6 -13.11 16.83 -37.25
C LYS A 6 -12.69 15.64 -36.37
N LEU A 7 -12.68 14.43 -36.92
CA LEU A 7 -12.44 13.22 -36.14
C LEU A 7 -10.95 12.85 -36.11
N CYS A 8 -10.27 12.89 -37.25
CA CYS A 8 -8.87 12.45 -37.37
C CYS A 8 -7.90 13.57 -37.73
N GLY A 9 -8.36 14.79 -37.97
CA GLY A 9 -7.52 15.94 -38.30
C GLY A 9 -6.89 15.89 -39.70
N LEU A 10 -7.27 14.93 -40.54
CA LEU A 10 -6.71 14.81 -41.89
C LEU A 10 -7.18 15.96 -42.79
N HIS A 11 -6.23 16.58 -43.50
CA HIS A 11 -6.50 17.58 -44.53
C HIS A 11 -7.22 16.92 -45.72
N ILE A 12 -8.33 17.51 -46.15
CA ILE A 12 -9.20 16.99 -47.20
C ILE A 12 -9.12 17.92 -48.41
N PRO A 13 -8.83 17.40 -49.62
CA PRO A 13 -8.82 18.21 -50.84
C PRO A 13 -10.23 18.74 -51.18
N ASP A 14 -10.29 19.91 -51.80
CA ASP A 14 -11.55 20.57 -52.17
C ASP A 14 -12.43 19.63 -53.03
N GLY A 15 -13.74 19.58 -52.74
CA GLY A 15 -14.73 18.79 -53.47
C GLY A 15 -15.05 17.40 -52.89
N VAL A 16 -14.36 16.96 -51.83
CA VAL A 16 -14.60 15.66 -51.20
C VAL A 16 -15.55 15.80 -49.99
N GLN A 17 -16.66 15.06 -50.00
CA GLN A 17 -17.72 15.16 -48.96
C GLN A 17 -17.49 14.27 -47.72
N SER A 18 -16.47 13.42 -47.71
CA SER A 18 -16.21 12.48 -46.62
C SER A 18 -14.74 12.13 -46.49
N CYS A 19 -14.26 11.92 -45.26
CA CYS A 19 -12.88 11.52 -45.02
C CYS A 19 -12.58 10.11 -45.54
N MET A 20 -11.58 9.99 -46.41
CA MET A 20 -11.14 8.69 -46.95
C MET A 20 -10.53 7.76 -45.90
N MET A 21 -10.04 8.29 -44.77
CA MET A 21 -9.42 7.48 -43.72
C MET A 21 -10.42 6.96 -42.68
N CYS A 22 -11.47 7.71 -42.36
CA CYS A 22 -12.40 7.36 -41.27
C CYS A 22 -13.89 7.40 -41.65
N GLY A 23 -14.22 7.74 -42.90
CA GLY A 23 -15.60 7.81 -43.40
C GLY A 23 -16.44 8.98 -42.86
N ASN A 24 -15.88 9.83 -41.98
CA ASN A 24 -16.61 10.91 -41.35
C ASN A 24 -16.95 12.02 -42.37
N LYS A 25 -18.21 12.47 -42.37
CA LYS A 25 -18.74 13.54 -43.24
C LYS A 25 -18.67 14.93 -42.61
N ASN A 26 -18.36 15.02 -41.32
CA ASN A 26 -18.25 16.27 -40.60
C ASN A 26 -16.86 16.91 -40.80
N LEU A 27 -16.75 17.74 -41.84
CA LEU A 27 -15.54 18.48 -42.18
C LEU A 27 -15.60 19.91 -41.59
N ALA A 28 -14.47 20.39 -41.08
CA ALA A 28 -14.32 21.76 -40.59
C ALA A 28 -13.53 22.58 -41.60
N VAL A 29 -13.96 23.81 -41.87
CA VAL A 29 -13.19 24.78 -42.66
C VAL A 29 -12.08 25.33 -41.76
N VAL A 30 -10.83 25.18 -42.17
CA VAL A 30 -9.69 25.73 -41.43
C VAL A 30 -9.53 27.19 -41.84
N ALA A 31 -9.63 28.11 -40.88
CA ALA A 31 -9.37 29.52 -41.12
C ALA A 31 -7.87 29.73 -41.39
N ALA A 32 -7.55 30.52 -42.42
CA ALA A 32 -6.18 30.83 -42.77
C ALA A 32 -5.51 31.64 -41.65
N GLY A 33 -4.59 31.02 -40.89
CA GLY A 33 -3.79 31.70 -39.87
C GLY A 33 -3.54 30.93 -38.58
N GLU A 34 -4.22 29.79 -38.34
CA GLU A 34 -3.94 28.98 -37.15
C GLU A 34 -2.75 28.04 -37.39
N THR A 35 -1.60 28.40 -36.81
CA THR A 35 -0.47 27.48 -36.59
C THR A 35 -0.91 26.39 -35.60
N ILE A 36 -1.14 25.20 -36.14
CA ILE A 36 -1.47 24.01 -35.35
C ILE A 36 -0.19 23.59 -34.60
N THR A 37 -0.12 23.90 -33.30
CA THR A 37 0.76 23.16 -32.40
C THR A 37 0.20 21.74 -32.29
N PRO A 38 0.99 20.68 -32.53
CA PRO A 38 0.54 19.32 -32.29
C PRO A 38 0.37 19.13 -30.78
N SER A 39 -0.81 19.48 -30.27
CA SER A 39 -1.28 18.95 -29.01
C SER A 39 -1.51 17.47 -29.26
N LEU A 40 -0.53 16.66 -28.86
CA LEU A 40 -0.72 15.23 -28.69
C LEU A 40 -2.04 15.04 -27.94
N PRO A 41 -3.06 14.39 -28.55
CA PRO A 41 -4.29 14.11 -27.85
C PRO A 41 -3.89 13.31 -26.62
N GLY A 42 -4.22 13.87 -25.46
CA GLY A 42 -3.83 13.34 -24.17
C GLY A 42 -4.02 11.83 -24.17
N VAL A 43 -2.94 11.12 -23.84
CA VAL A 43 -2.96 9.69 -23.57
C VAL A 43 -3.93 9.50 -22.40
N LYS A 44 -5.21 9.37 -22.73
CA LYS A 44 -6.20 8.82 -21.83
C LYS A 44 -5.70 7.41 -21.58
N SER A 45 -5.17 7.23 -20.39
CA SER A 45 -4.82 5.95 -19.80
C SER A 45 -5.74 4.86 -20.34
N LEU A 46 -5.16 3.82 -20.94
CA LEU A 46 -5.82 2.61 -21.43
C LEU A 46 -6.53 1.80 -20.32
N ALA A 47 -6.84 2.41 -19.18
CA ALA A 47 -7.67 1.79 -18.15
C ALA A 47 -9.06 1.58 -18.72
N GLY A 48 -9.36 0.31 -19.06
CA GLY A 48 -10.69 -0.11 -19.49
C GLY A 48 -11.77 0.35 -18.51
N PRO A 49 -13.01 0.55 -18.99
CA PRO A 49 -14.11 1.01 -18.18
C PRO A 49 -14.30 0.04 -16.99
N GLY A 50 -13.99 0.49 -15.77
CA GLY A 50 -14.13 -0.28 -14.53
C GLY A 50 -12.85 -0.48 -13.71
N GLN A 51 -11.66 -0.11 -14.21
CA GLN A 51 -10.45 -0.14 -13.40
C GLN A 51 -10.15 1.23 -12.79
N ALA A 52 -10.73 1.52 -11.64
CA ALA A 52 -10.31 2.67 -10.82
C ALA A 52 -8.79 2.55 -10.58
N ALA A 53 -8.04 3.51 -11.14
CA ALA A 53 -6.61 3.59 -10.97
C ALA A 53 -6.24 3.65 -9.48
N LEU A 54 -5.19 2.93 -9.10
CA LEU A 54 -4.65 2.98 -7.73
C LEU A 54 -4.17 4.41 -7.45
N SER A 55 -4.68 5.02 -6.38
CA SER A 55 -4.14 6.32 -5.95
C SER A 55 -2.73 6.18 -5.42
N LYS A 56 -1.94 7.26 -5.48
CA LYS A 56 -0.51 7.26 -5.11
C LYS A 56 -0.27 6.73 -3.69
N TRP A 57 -1.16 7.06 -2.76
CA TRP A 57 -1.10 6.57 -1.37
C TRP A 57 -1.48 5.10 -1.26
N LEU A 58 -2.45 4.62 -2.04
CA LEU A 58 -2.85 3.22 -2.01
C LEU A 58 -1.75 2.28 -2.51
N TRP A 59 -0.88 2.78 -3.41
CA TRP A 59 0.33 2.06 -3.83
C TRP A 59 1.30 1.82 -2.69
N VAL A 60 1.51 2.82 -1.82
CA VAL A 60 2.36 2.67 -0.62
C VAL A 60 1.79 1.59 0.31
N VAL A 61 0.47 1.57 0.49
CA VAL A 61 -0.22 0.53 1.28
C VAL A 61 -0.08 -0.84 0.63
N ALA A 62 -0.22 -0.95 -0.69
CA ALA A 62 -0.07 -2.22 -1.40
C ALA A 62 1.34 -2.80 -1.22
N ILE A 63 2.37 -1.97 -1.41
CA ILE A 63 3.77 -2.37 -1.27
C ILE A 63 4.06 -2.78 0.18
N SER A 64 3.63 -2.00 1.16
CA SER A 64 3.86 -2.34 2.57
C SER A 64 3.19 -3.66 2.95
N LEU A 65 2.04 -3.98 2.37
CA LEU A 65 1.33 -5.24 2.60
C LEU A 65 2.04 -6.49 2.06
N VAL A 66 2.87 -6.33 1.03
CA VAL A 66 3.70 -7.42 0.50
C VAL A 66 5.01 -7.51 1.28
N VAL A 67 5.65 -6.37 1.55
CA VAL A 67 6.98 -6.32 2.19
C VAL A 67 6.91 -6.66 3.67
N ALA A 68 5.89 -6.21 4.40
CA ALA A 68 5.77 -6.42 5.85
C ALA A 68 5.81 -7.90 6.29
N PRO A 69 5.02 -8.82 5.72
CA PRO A 69 5.07 -10.23 6.12
C PRO A 69 6.44 -10.86 5.82
N ILE A 70 7.09 -10.50 4.71
CA ILE A 70 8.43 -11.01 4.37
C ILE A 70 9.44 -10.58 5.43
N LEU A 71 9.49 -9.28 5.75
CA LEU A 71 10.40 -8.77 6.77
C LEU A 71 10.14 -9.38 8.15
N ARG A 72 8.86 -9.63 8.48
CA ARG A 72 8.50 -10.26 9.76
C ARG A 72 8.89 -11.73 9.81
N VAL A 73 8.69 -12.49 8.74
CA VAL A 73 9.18 -13.89 8.64
C VAL A 73 10.69 -13.94 8.78
N MET A 74 11.41 -13.06 8.07
CA MET A 74 12.86 -12.94 8.21
C MET A 74 13.24 -12.64 9.65
N SER A 75 12.56 -11.69 10.33
CA SER A 75 12.82 -11.37 11.73
C SER A 75 12.68 -12.58 12.66
N ILE A 76 11.62 -13.38 12.48
CA ILE A 76 11.38 -14.59 13.27
C ILE A 76 12.52 -15.59 13.08
N ILE A 77 12.91 -15.85 11.81
CA ILE A 77 13.91 -16.86 11.47
C ILE A 77 15.32 -16.43 11.88
N THR A 78 15.68 -15.16 11.68
CA THR A 78 17.06 -14.70 11.89
C THR A 78 17.32 -14.17 13.29
N PHE A 79 16.29 -13.76 14.04
CA PHE A 79 16.46 -13.19 15.38
C PHE A 79 15.70 -13.95 16.45
N GLU A 80 14.39 -14.14 16.32
CA GLU A 80 13.56 -14.68 17.42
C GLU A 80 13.89 -16.15 17.72
N ILE A 81 13.92 -17.00 16.69
CA ILE A 81 14.23 -18.42 16.83
C ILE A 81 15.66 -18.63 17.36
N PRO A 82 16.73 -18.03 16.78
CA PRO A 82 18.08 -18.19 17.32
C PRO A 82 18.23 -17.67 18.75
N THR A 83 17.55 -16.59 19.11
CA THR A 83 17.59 -16.04 20.47
C THR A 83 17.03 -17.03 21.49
N LEU A 84 15.97 -17.78 21.13
CA LEU A 84 15.35 -18.80 21.97
C LEU A 84 16.30 -19.96 22.32
N PHE A 85 17.27 -20.25 21.44
CA PHE A 85 18.25 -21.33 21.64
C PHE A 85 19.64 -20.83 22.03
N SER A 86 19.80 -19.52 22.27
CA SER A 86 21.09 -18.93 22.63
C SER A 86 21.46 -19.16 24.09
N ASP A 87 22.75 -19.30 24.39
CA ASP A 87 23.23 -19.42 25.77
C ASP A 87 22.86 -18.21 26.65
N GLN A 88 22.68 -17.04 26.02
CA GLN A 88 22.24 -15.82 26.69
C GLN A 88 20.83 -15.95 27.28
N ILE A 89 19.91 -16.66 26.60
CA ILE A 89 18.56 -16.84 27.14
C ILE A 89 18.62 -17.73 28.39
N GLN A 90 19.43 -18.78 28.37
CA GLN A 90 19.56 -19.72 29.50
C GLN A 90 20.07 -19.00 30.76
N ALA A 91 21.06 -18.11 30.59
CA ALA A 91 21.56 -17.28 31.69
C ALA A 91 20.51 -16.29 32.20
N ASN A 92 19.69 -15.72 31.32
CA ASN A 92 18.64 -14.76 31.69
C ASN A 92 17.39 -15.44 32.29
N THR A 93 17.08 -16.68 31.91
CA THR A 93 15.95 -17.45 32.45
C THR A 93 16.12 -17.70 33.95
N GLN A 94 17.35 -17.84 34.45
CA GLN A 94 17.60 -17.96 35.89
C GLN A 94 17.19 -16.71 36.67
N ARG A 95 17.30 -15.52 36.05
CA ARG A 95 16.90 -14.23 36.66
C ARG A 95 15.43 -13.90 36.41
N HIS A 96 14.89 -14.36 35.29
CA HIS A 96 13.51 -14.12 34.87
C HIS A 96 12.88 -15.44 34.40
N PRO A 97 12.29 -16.24 35.30
CA PRO A 97 11.80 -17.57 34.98
C PRO A 97 10.69 -17.56 33.91
N GLY A 98 9.92 -16.48 33.80
CA GLY A 98 8.86 -16.33 32.79
C GLY A 98 9.32 -15.82 31.42
N LEU A 99 10.62 -15.63 31.21
CA LEU A 99 11.17 -15.12 29.94
C LEU A 99 10.92 -16.09 28.76
N PRO A 100 11.13 -17.42 28.89
CA PRO A 100 10.87 -18.36 27.79
C PRO A 100 9.40 -18.36 27.34
N GLU A 101 8.45 -18.41 28.28
CA GLU A 101 7.01 -18.38 27.99
C GLU A 101 6.62 -17.09 27.27
N PHE A 102 7.22 -15.96 27.68
CA PHE A 102 7.04 -14.69 27.01
C PHE A 102 7.58 -14.71 25.56
N LEU A 103 8.75 -15.30 25.32
CA LEU A 103 9.30 -15.45 23.96
C LEU A 103 8.42 -16.35 23.08
N TYR A 104 7.94 -17.48 23.61
CA TYR A 104 7.02 -18.36 22.87
C TYR A 104 5.73 -17.63 22.51
N PHE A 105 5.20 -16.85 23.45
CA PHE A 105 4.04 -16.00 23.20
C PHE A 105 4.34 -14.95 22.11
N GLU A 106 5.49 -14.28 22.16
CA GLU A 106 5.88 -13.28 21.17
C GLU A 106 5.98 -13.88 19.76
N ILE A 107 6.66 -15.01 19.61
CA ILE A 107 6.77 -15.74 18.34
C ILE A 107 5.38 -16.15 17.84
N GLY A 108 4.54 -16.70 18.73
CA GLY A 108 3.17 -17.12 18.38
C GLY A 108 2.32 -15.97 17.84
N VAL A 109 2.35 -14.80 18.49
CA VAL A 109 1.64 -13.62 18.01
C VAL A 109 2.24 -13.09 16.70
N ASN A 110 3.57 -13.12 16.54
CA ASN A 110 4.21 -12.71 15.29
C ASN A 110 3.81 -13.61 14.11
N ILE A 111 3.70 -14.92 14.30
CA ILE A 111 3.19 -15.86 13.29
C ILE A 111 1.74 -15.53 12.94
N LEU A 112 0.89 -15.27 13.95
CA LEU A 112 -0.51 -14.89 13.73
C LEU A 112 -0.62 -13.56 12.95
N LEU A 113 0.25 -12.59 13.24
CA LEU A 113 0.32 -11.33 12.50
C LEU A 113 0.78 -11.53 11.05
N VAL A 114 1.72 -12.43 10.79
CA VAL A 114 2.11 -12.80 9.41
C VAL A 114 0.93 -13.42 8.66
N ALA A 115 0.24 -14.38 9.27
CA ALA A 115 -0.95 -14.99 8.68
C ALA A 115 -2.04 -13.94 8.39
N SER A 116 -2.27 -13.03 9.33
CA SER A 116 -3.22 -11.91 9.17
C SER A 116 -2.83 -10.98 8.02
N ALA A 117 -1.53 -10.68 7.87
CA ALA A 117 -1.03 -9.86 6.77
C ALA A 117 -1.23 -10.53 5.41
N ILE A 118 -1.06 -11.86 5.31
CA ILE A 118 -1.36 -12.63 4.08
C ILE A 118 -2.85 -12.56 3.74
N VAL A 119 -3.73 -12.72 4.73
CA VAL A 119 -5.18 -12.59 4.54
C VAL A 119 -5.55 -11.18 4.08
N LEU A 120 -4.96 -10.13 4.68
CA LEU A 120 -5.17 -8.76 4.25
C LEU A 120 -4.68 -8.50 2.84
N ASN A 121 -3.59 -9.16 2.42
CA ASN A 121 -3.06 -9.10 1.07
C ASN A 121 -4.10 -9.62 0.08
N PHE A 122 -4.66 -10.79 0.35
CA PHE A 122 -5.77 -11.34 -0.43
C PHE A 122 -6.98 -10.39 -0.47
N LEU A 123 -7.42 -9.86 0.69
CA LEU A 123 -8.55 -8.93 0.77
C LEU A 123 -8.32 -7.63 -0.02
N PHE A 124 -7.08 -7.13 -0.04
CA PHE A 124 -6.69 -5.93 -0.77
C PHE A 124 -6.85 -6.13 -2.29
N TYR A 125 -6.33 -7.23 -2.82
CA TYR A 125 -6.41 -7.54 -4.25
C TYR A 125 -7.81 -7.98 -4.68
N ALA A 126 -8.55 -8.67 -3.80
CA ALA A 126 -9.96 -8.99 -4.00
C ALA A 126 -10.91 -7.78 -3.92
N ARG A 127 -10.39 -6.58 -3.61
CA ARG A 127 -11.16 -5.32 -3.46
C ARG A 127 -12.33 -5.48 -2.48
N SER A 128 -12.14 -6.25 -1.42
CA SER A 128 -13.20 -6.50 -0.44
C SER A 128 -13.52 -5.25 0.37
N ARG A 129 -14.81 -4.94 0.56
CA ARG A 129 -15.29 -3.85 1.44
C ARG A 129 -14.82 -3.98 2.89
N ARG A 130 -14.46 -5.19 3.30
CA ARG A 130 -13.94 -5.47 4.65
C ARG A 130 -12.48 -5.03 4.82
N PHE A 131 -11.72 -4.89 3.73
CA PHE A 131 -10.28 -4.60 3.80
C PHE A 131 -9.93 -3.41 4.72
N PRO A 132 -10.54 -2.21 4.60
CA PRO A 132 -10.11 -1.05 5.38
C PRO A 132 -10.27 -1.27 6.89
N ILE A 133 -11.37 -1.89 7.32
CA ILE A 133 -11.66 -2.15 8.74
C ILE A 133 -10.68 -3.19 9.30
N TRP A 134 -10.45 -4.29 8.57
CA TRP A 134 -9.50 -5.32 8.99
C TRP A 134 -8.06 -4.79 9.02
N MET A 135 -7.69 -3.93 8.07
CA MET A 135 -6.36 -3.31 8.06
C MET A 135 -6.16 -2.38 9.26
N VAL A 136 -7.16 -1.57 9.62
CA VAL A 136 -7.10 -0.73 10.82
C VAL A 136 -6.95 -1.60 12.07
N SER A 137 -7.75 -2.66 12.21
CA SER A 137 -7.63 -3.60 13.33
C SER A 137 -6.23 -4.23 13.41
N TYR A 138 -5.69 -4.70 12.28
CA TYR A 138 -4.34 -5.26 12.21
C TYR A 138 -3.25 -4.28 12.64
N VAL A 139 -3.31 -3.03 12.16
CA VAL A 139 -2.35 -1.98 12.53
C VAL A 139 -2.46 -1.67 14.03
N SER A 140 -3.68 -1.51 14.55
CA SER A 140 -3.92 -1.26 15.97
C SER A 140 -3.39 -2.39 16.86
N VAL A 141 -3.69 -3.65 16.54
CA VAL A 141 -3.19 -4.81 17.27
C VAL A 141 -1.67 -4.88 17.21
N THR A 142 -1.07 -4.64 16.04
CA THR A 142 0.40 -4.64 15.90
C THR A 142 1.06 -3.58 16.79
N VAL A 143 0.50 -2.35 16.81
CA VAL A 143 1.01 -1.27 17.66
C VAL A 143 0.86 -1.61 19.13
N LEU A 144 -0.33 -2.04 19.57
CA LEU A 144 -0.59 -2.39 20.97
C LEU A 144 0.33 -3.53 21.44
N PHE A 145 0.47 -4.57 20.62
CA PHE A 145 1.37 -5.67 20.90
C PHE A 145 2.82 -5.18 21.03
N ARG A 146 3.29 -4.32 20.12
CA ARG A 146 4.66 -3.81 20.17
C ARG A 146 4.94 -2.92 21.38
N VAL A 147 3.96 -2.10 21.77
CA VAL A 147 4.03 -1.33 23.02
C VAL A 147 4.13 -2.29 24.21
N ALA A 148 3.25 -3.28 24.29
CA ALA A 148 3.22 -4.23 25.39
C ALA A 148 4.53 -5.02 25.52
N THR A 149 5.07 -5.56 24.41
CA THR A 149 6.33 -6.31 24.46
C THR A 149 7.51 -5.42 24.84
N THR A 150 7.58 -4.20 24.31
CA THR A 150 8.61 -3.23 24.69
C THR A 150 8.55 -2.88 26.17
N SER A 151 7.35 -2.67 26.72
CA SER A 151 7.15 -2.37 28.13
C SER A 151 7.57 -3.53 29.04
N VAL A 152 7.25 -4.78 28.67
CA VAL A 152 7.66 -5.97 29.42
C VAL A 152 9.19 -6.16 29.37
N ILE A 153 9.80 -5.96 28.20
CA ILE A 153 11.25 -6.09 28.06
C ILE A 153 11.97 -4.99 28.87
N ASN A 154 11.45 -3.76 28.87
CA ASN A 154 12.01 -2.66 29.67
C ASN A 154 11.88 -2.89 31.18
N SER A 155 10.81 -3.57 31.64
CA SER A 155 10.67 -3.91 33.05
C SER A 155 11.56 -5.07 33.47
N MET A 156 11.84 -6.04 32.59
CA MET A 156 12.77 -7.14 32.84
C MET A 156 14.24 -6.70 32.77
N PHE A 157 14.58 -5.77 31.86
CA PHE A 157 15.95 -5.34 31.60
C PHE A 157 16.10 -3.81 31.64
N PRO A 158 15.97 -3.17 32.82
CA PRO A 158 15.99 -1.71 32.93
C PRO A 158 17.33 -1.08 32.55
N ASP A 159 18.43 -1.82 32.71
CA ASP A 159 19.80 -1.32 32.44
C ASP A 159 20.22 -1.44 30.97
N LYS A 160 19.39 -2.06 30.12
CA LYS A 160 19.69 -2.17 28.69
C LYS A 160 19.34 -0.88 27.96
N ASP A 161 20.22 -0.47 27.03
CA ASP A 161 19.92 0.63 26.12
C ASP A 161 18.77 0.23 25.18
N MET A 162 17.59 0.81 25.42
CA MET A 162 16.37 0.60 24.64
C MET A 162 16.14 1.68 23.57
N THR A 163 17.08 2.63 23.39
CA THR A 163 16.91 3.80 22.50
C THR A 163 16.47 3.39 21.09
N ARG A 164 17.11 2.37 20.52
CA ARG A 164 16.77 1.86 19.19
C ARG A 164 15.33 1.32 19.11
N ILE A 165 14.88 0.61 20.16
CA ILE A 165 13.53 0.04 20.20
C ILE A 165 12.48 1.15 20.27
N TYR A 166 12.73 2.19 21.09
CA TYR A 166 11.84 3.34 21.19
C TYR A 166 11.74 4.14 19.89
N VAL A 167 12.85 4.34 19.18
CA VAL A 167 12.84 5.01 17.87
C VAL A 167 11.97 4.26 16.86
N GLU A 168 12.09 2.93 16.80
CA GLU A 168 11.24 2.11 15.93
C GLU A 168 9.77 2.14 16.35
N LEU A 169 9.48 2.17 17.66
CA LEU A 169 8.11 2.30 18.18
C LEU A 169 7.48 3.65 17.78
N VAL A 170 8.21 4.75 17.93
CA VAL A 170 7.75 6.09 17.54
C VAL A 170 7.50 6.15 16.03
N ARG A 171 8.41 5.60 15.21
CA ARG A 171 8.22 5.52 13.76
C ARG A 171 6.94 4.75 13.40
N MET A 172 6.70 3.62 14.06
CA MET A 172 5.50 2.81 13.87
C MET A 172 4.23 3.58 14.25
N LEU A 173 4.24 4.33 15.36
CA LEU A 173 3.12 5.15 15.81
C LEU A 173 2.79 6.27 14.82
N ILE A 174 3.80 6.98 14.31
CA ILE A 174 3.61 8.02 13.28
C ILE A 174 2.98 7.40 12.03
N TRP A 175 3.50 6.25 11.59
CA TRP A 175 2.99 5.58 10.40
C TRP A 175 1.55 5.09 10.59
N ALA A 176 1.23 4.48 11.74
CA ALA A 176 -0.12 4.07 12.09
C ALA A 176 -1.07 5.26 12.18
N GLY A 177 -0.62 6.35 12.81
CA GLY A 177 -1.35 7.61 12.95
C GLY A 177 -1.65 8.29 11.61
N ALA A 178 -0.80 8.11 10.60
CA ALA A 178 -1.07 8.58 9.24
C ALA A 178 -1.99 7.60 8.47
N LEU A 179 -1.77 6.30 8.60
CA LEU A 179 -2.46 5.29 7.80
C LEU A 179 -3.92 5.09 8.23
N ILE A 180 -4.20 5.01 9.52
CA ILE A 180 -5.56 4.76 10.05
C ILE A 180 -6.57 5.82 9.57
N PRO A 181 -6.34 7.14 9.75
CA PRO A 181 -7.28 8.14 9.28
C PRO A 181 -7.41 8.12 7.75
N TYR A 182 -6.32 7.86 7.02
CA TYR A 182 -6.36 7.71 5.57
C TYR A 182 -7.30 6.57 5.14
N LEU A 183 -7.19 5.38 5.75
CA LEU A 183 -8.04 4.23 5.44
C LEU A 183 -9.53 4.46 5.75
N LEU A 184 -9.84 5.26 6.78
CA LEU A 184 -11.21 5.50 7.21
C LEU A 184 -11.89 6.65 6.44
N THR A 185 -11.14 7.69 6.09
CA THR A 185 -11.72 8.95 5.59
C THR A 185 -11.54 9.15 4.09
N SER A 186 -10.49 8.57 3.48
CA SER A 186 -10.13 8.84 2.09
C SER A 186 -11.22 8.41 1.09
N SER A 187 -11.53 9.31 0.16
CA SER A 187 -12.47 9.04 -0.94
C SER A 187 -11.92 7.98 -1.91
N ASP A 188 -10.60 7.86 -2.05
CA ASP A 188 -9.97 6.84 -2.91
C ASP A 188 -10.19 5.42 -2.38
N VAL A 189 -10.07 5.26 -1.05
CA VAL A 189 -10.31 3.98 -0.37
C VAL A 189 -11.79 3.61 -0.51
N LYS A 190 -12.70 4.59 -0.32
CA LYS A 190 -14.14 4.38 -0.54
C LYS A 190 -14.45 3.97 -1.98
N LYS A 191 -13.92 4.68 -2.97
CA LYS A 191 -14.12 4.36 -4.41
C LYS A 191 -13.63 2.95 -4.77
N ARG A 192 -12.58 2.45 -4.12
CA ARG A 192 -12.03 1.12 -4.46
C ARG A 192 -12.72 -0.03 -3.72
N PHE A 193 -13.09 0.16 -2.46
CA PHE A 193 -13.53 -0.93 -1.59
C PHE A 193 -15.02 -0.85 -1.20
N VAL A 194 -15.64 0.33 -1.24
CA VAL A 194 -17.00 0.54 -0.73
C VAL A 194 -18.04 0.65 -1.86
N ASN A 195 -17.61 1.03 -3.07
CA ASN A 195 -18.43 1.47 -4.22
C ASN A 195 -19.22 2.75 -3.93
#